data_AF-A0AA35NT91-F1
#
_entry.id   AF-A0AA35NT91-F1
#
_cell.length_a   1.000
_cell.length_b   1.000
_cell.length_c   1.000
_cell.angle_alpha   90.00
_cell.angle_beta   90.00
_cell.angle_gamma   90.00
#
_symmetry.space_group_name_H-M   'P 1'
#
loop_
_entity.id
_entity.type
_entity.pdbx_description
1 polymer ?
#
loop_
_entity_poly.entity_id
_entity_poly.type
_entity_poly.pdbx_seq_one_letter_code
_entity_poly.pdbx_strand_id
1 'polypeptide(L)'
;MMFLRTSNKFPLLLGRSLASPKIAYRFKSAIPKSNEQIPDVDSFLTKIGRNCNELKDTFENNWNNLFQWDSKTLKEKGVNIQQRRYILNQVQKYRNNEPIHEIKLGKKSFFGGERKRKAFTAKWKAENKQ
;
A
#
# COMPACT_ATOMS: atom_id res chain seq x y z
N MET A 1 4.19 -70.62 -16.31
CA MET A 1 3.87 -70.30 -14.90
C MET A 1 3.41 -68.86 -14.82
N MET A 2 2.18 -68.64 -14.36
CA MET A 2 1.51 -67.34 -14.29
C MET A 2 2.11 -66.46 -13.20
N PHE A 3 2.40 -65.19 -13.51
CA PHE A 3 2.82 -64.19 -12.54
C PHE A 3 1.62 -63.70 -11.71
N LEU A 4 1.74 -63.79 -10.39
CA LEU A 4 0.76 -63.38 -9.40
C LEU A 4 0.60 -61.84 -9.38
N ARG A 5 -0.64 -61.35 -9.50
CA ARG A 5 -1.01 -59.94 -9.31
C ARG A 5 -0.89 -59.56 -7.83
N THR A 6 0.01 -58.63 -7.51
CA THR A 6 0.07 -58.00 -6.20
C THR A 6 -0.98 -56.90 -6.09
N SER A 7 -1.88 -57.04 -5.12
CA SER A 7 -2.87 -56.03 -4.75
C SER A 7 -2.22 -54.95 -3.87
N ASN A 8 -2.02 -53.76 -4.40
CA ASN A 8 -1.61 -52.60 -3.60
C ASN A 8 -2.86 -51.94 -2.99
N LYS A 9 -3.17 -52.29 -1.74
CA LYS A 9 -4.09 -51.50 -0.92
C LYS A 9 -3.32 -50.29 -0.38
N PHE A 10 -3.50 -49.13 -1.00
CA PHE A 10 -2.97 -47.88 -0.46
C PHE A 10 -3.75 -47.50 0.81
N PRO A 11 -3.09 -47.23 1.95
CA PRO A 11 -3.77 -46.77 3.14
C PRO A 11 -4.19 -45.30 2.95
N LEU A 12 -5.45 -45.01 3.26
CA LEU A 12 -5.99 -43.65 3.30
C LEU A 12 -5.24 -42.85 4.37
N LEU A 13 -4.28 -42.02 3.94
CA LEU A 13 -3.62 -41.06 4.81
C LEU A 13 -4.58 -39.93 5.14
N LEU A 14 -4.93 -39.87 6.43
CA LEU A 14 -5.48 -38.76 7.18
C LEU A 14 -5.27 -37.39 6.49
N GLY A 15 -6.36 -36.79 6.01
CA GLY A 15 -6.37 -35.43 5.52
C GLY A 15 -6.04 -34.45 6.64
N ARG A 16 -4.77 -34.05 6.74
CA ARG A 16 -4.35 -32.91 7.56
C ARG A 16 -4.90 -31.65 6.90
N SER A 17 -5.99 -31.13 7.46
CA SER A 17 -6.49 -29.78 7.17
C SER A 17 -5.35 -28.77 7.40
N LEU A 18 -4.85 -28.18 6.31
CA LEU A 18 -3.96 -27.01 6.34
C LEU A 18 -4.77 -25.72 6.51
N ALA A 19 -5.81 -25.73 7.34
CA ALA A 19 -6.42 -24.49 7.77
C ALA A 19 -5.51 -23.85 8.83
N SER A 20 -4.50 -23.11 8.36
CA SER A 20 -3.80 -22.16 9.23
C SER A 20 -4.86 -21.24 9.84
N PRO A 21 -4.91 -21.10 11.18
CA PRO A 21 -5.81 -20.12 11.76
C PRO A 21 -5.45 -18.79 11.14
N LYS A 22 -6.45 -18.11 10.55
CA LYS A 22 -6.30 -16.68 10.26
C LYS A 22 -6.03 -16.06 11.61
N ILE A 23 -4.76 -15.83 11.94
CA ILE A 23 -4.38 -14.96 13.04
C ILE A 23 -5.13 -13.68 12.70
N ALA A 24 -6.22 -13.44 13.44
CA ALA A 24 -6.84 -12.14 13.43
C ALA A 24 -5.72 -11.26 13.94
N TYR A 25 -5.01 -10.60 13.03
CA TYR A 25 -4.13 -9.50 13.32
C TYR A 25 -5.05 -8.44 13.93
N ARG A 26 -5.37 -8.62 15.22
CA ARG A 26 -5.96 -7.62 16.07
C ARG A 26 -4.85 -6.62 16.23
N PHE A 27 -4.75 -5.70 15.27
CA PHE A 27 -4.03 -4.46 15.49
C PHE A 27 -4.49 -3.96 16.85
N LYS A 28 -3.54 -3.74 17.77
CA LYS A 28 -3.84 -3.02 19.00
C LYS A 28 -4.44 -1.69 18.55
N SER A 29 -5.76 -1.59 18.59
CA SER A 29 -6.57 -0.48 18.09
C SER A 29 -6.48 0.70 19.05
N ALA A 30 -5.32 0.93 19.63
CA ALA A 30 -5.05 2.13 20.38
C ALA A 30 -4.86 3.24 19.35
N ILE A 31 -5.70 4.27 19.45
CA ILE A 31 -5.52 5.49 18.67
C ILE A 31 -4.26 6.16 19.24
N PRO A 32 -3.19 6.33 18.44
CA PRO A 32 -1.98 6.97 18.92
C PRO A 32 -2.25 8.45 19.19
N LYS A 33 -1.60 8.98 20.22
CA LYS A 33 -1.68 10.41 20.55
C LYS A 33 -1.08 11.25 19.40
N SER A 34 -1.59 12.47 19.24
CA SER A 34 -0.97 13.45 18.36
C SER A 34 0.44 13.78 18.89
N ASN A 35 1.36 14.07 17.98
CA ASN A 35 2.72 14.50 18.28
C ASN A 35 2.80 16.02 18.10
N GLU A 36 3.69 16.71 18.81
CA GLU A 36 3.96 18.15 18.60
C GLU A 36 4.26 18.47 17.13
N GLN A 37 4.95 17.57 16.42
CA GLN A 37 5.24 17.76 14.99
C GLN A 37 4.01 17.55 14.09
N ILE A 38 2.98 16.85 14.55
CA ILE A 38 1.77 16.52 13.78
C ILE A 38 0.57 16.61 14.73
N PRO A 39 0.11 17.85 15.01
CA PRO A 39 -0.97 18.07 15.94
C PRO A 39 -2.33 17.70 15.33
N ASP A 40 -2.48 17.83 14.00
CA ASP A 40 -3.75 17.72 13.29
C ASP A 40 -3.68 16.77 12.07
N VAL A 41 -4.85 16.33 11.61
CA VAL A 41 -5.05 15.52 10.40
C VAL A 41 -4.54 16.26 9.16
N ASP A 42 -4.79 17.57 9.03
CA ASP A 42 -4.32 18.32 7.86
C ASP A 42 -2.78 18.35 7.80
N SER A 43 -2.14 18.50 8.97
CA SER A 43 -0.68 18.39 9.09
C SER A 43 -0.18 17.01 8.69
N PHE A 44 -0.90 15.95 9.07
CA PHE A 44 -0.57 14.58 8.67
C PHE A 44 -0.68 14.37 7.15
N LEU A 45 -1.79 14.78 6.55
CA LEU A 45 -2.06 14.62 5.12
C LEU A 45 -1.06 15.43 4.28
N THR A 46 -0.73 16.65 4.72
CA THR A 46 0.28 17.49 4.10
C THR A 46 1.68 16.88 4.18
N LYS A 47 2.05 16.26 5.31
CA LYS A 47 3.36 15.65 5.51
C LYS A 47 3.59 14.40 4.65
N ILE A 48 2.54 13.61 4.40
CA ILE A 48 2.64 12.40 3.55
C ILE A 48 2.62 12.74 2.05
N GLY A 49 2.09 13.89 1.64
CA GLY A 49 2.10 14.35 0.24
C GLY A 49 1.22 13.51 -0.70
N ARG A 50 1.68 13.27 -1.94
CA ARG A 50 0.94 12.52 -2.99
C ARG A 50 -0.50 13.02 -3.24
N ASN A 51 -0.71 14.34 -3.20
CA ASN A 51 -2.00 15.00 -3.34
C ASN A 51 -3.05 14.52 -2.32
N CYS A 52 -2.63 14.06 -1.13
CA CYS A 52 -3.56 13.68 -0.06
C CYS A 52 -4.18 14.90 0.65
N ASN A 53 -3.68 16.12 0.41
CA ASN A 53 -4.15 17.36 1.03
C ASN A 53 -5.61 17.68 0.66
N GLU A 54 -6.06 17.27 -0.52
CA GLU A 54 -7.44 17.46 -0.99
C GLU A 54 -8.46 16.65 -0.18
N LEU A 55 -8.02 15.61 0.54
CA LEU A 55 -8.90 14.73 1.31
C LEU A 55 -9.24 15.27 2.70
N LYS A 56 -8.72 16.44 3.09
CA LYS A 56 -8.99 17.06 4.40
C LYS A 56 -10.49 17.17 4.70
N ASP A 57 -11.28 17.59 3.71
CA ASP A 57 -12.73 17.77 3.85
C ASP A 57 -13.43 16.43 4.04
N THR A 58 -12.86 15.34 3.52
CA THR A 58 -13.39 14.00 3.69
C THR A 58 -13.24 13.51 5.13
N PHE A 59 -12.15 13.88 5.81
CA PHE A 59 -11.86 13.44 7.18
C PHE A 59 -12.37 14.41 8.26
N GLU A 60 -12.92 15.57 7.87
CA GLU A 60 -13.46 16.59 8.78
C GLU A 60 -12.42 17.06 9.84
N ASN A 61 -11.12 17.00 9.52
CA ASN A 61 -10.00 17.21 10.44
C ASN A 61 -10.10 16.46 11.78
N ASN A 62 -10.80 15.33 11.80
CA ASN A 62 -10.99 14.53 13.01
C ASN A 62 -9.89 13.46 13.14
N TRP A 63 -9.00 13.61 14.13
CA TRP A 63 -7.88 12.68 14.35
C TRP A 63 -8.34 11.23 14.52
N ASN A 64 -9.43 11.01 15.26
CA ASN A 64 -9.97 9.67 15.49
C ASN A 64 -10.43 9.01 14.18
N ASN A 65 -11.06 9.76 13.28
CA ASN A 65 -11.55 9.24 12.00
C ASN A 65 -10.40 8.71 11.13
N LEU A 66 -9.26 9.43 11.11
CA LEU A 66 -8.08 9.03 10.33
C LEU A 66 -7.56 7.64 10.73
N PHE A 67 -7.54 7.33 12.03
CA PHE A 67 -7.01 6.06 12.54
C PHE A 67 -8.07 4.95 12.62
N GLN A 68 -9.35 5.29 12.72
CA GLN A 68 -10.43 4.33 12.85
C GLN A 68 -10.93 3.82 11.50
N TRP A 69 -10.83 4.62 10.43
CA TRP A 69 -11.41 4.26 9.15
C TRP A 69 -10.68 3.14 8.42
N ASP A 70 -11.48 2.19 7.93
CA ASP A 70 -11.03 1.06 7.15
C ASP A 70 -11.02 1.36 5.65
N SER A 71 -10.36 0.48 4.89
CA SER A 71 -10.34 0.55 3.43
C SER A 71 -11.73 0.52 2.76
N LYS A 72 -12.75 -0.05 3.42
CA LYS A 72 -14.13 -0.06 2.91
C LYS A 72 -14.78 1.32 3.07
N THR A 73 -14.70 1.89 4.27
CA THR A 73 -15.24 3.22 4.56
C THR A 73 -14.61 4.30 3.66
N LEU A 74 -13.29 4.24 3.45
CA LEU A 74 -12.58 5.15 2.53
C LEU A 74 -13.02 4.98 1.06
N LYS A 75 -13.43 3.77 0.67
CA LYS A 75 -13.98 3.53 -0.68
C LYS A 75 -15.37 4.16 -0.82
N GLU A 76 -16.22 4.04 0.20
CA GLU A 76 -17.57 4.63 0.23
C GLU A 76 -17.51 6.17 0.19
N LYS A 77 -16.52 6.75 0.87
CA LYS A 77 -16.22 8.19 0.85
C LYS A 77 -15.60 8.70 -0.46
N GLY A 78 -15.37 7.83 -1.45
CA GLY A 78 -14.88 8.24 -2.78
C GLY A 78 -13.37 8.43 -2.89
N VAL A 79 -12.57 8.01 -1.90
CA VAL A 79 -11.11 8.17 -1.95
C VAL A 79 -10.49 7.23 -2.99
N ASN A 80 -9.58 7.76 -3.81
CA ASN A 80 -8.88 6.98 -4.84
C ASN A 80 -8.15 5.78 -4.23
N ILE A 81 -8.11 4.66 -4.96
CA ILE A 81 -7.51 3.39 -4.55
C ILE A 81 -6.04 3.55 -4.14
N GLN A 82 -5.27 4.34 -4.89
CA GLN A 82 -3.85 4.56 -4.62
C GLN A 82 -3.63 5.36 -3.33
N GLN A 83 -4.37 6.46 -3.17
CA GLN A 83 -4.33 7.30 -1.97
C GLN A 83 -4.77 6.51 -0.74
N ARG A 84 -5.86 5.74 -0.83
CA ARG A 84 -6.37 4.90 0.25
C ARG A 84 -5.32 3.91 0.76
N ARG A 85 -4.67 3.17 -0.15
CA ARG A 85 -3.60 2.22 0.22
C ARG A 85 -2.42 2.94 0.86
N TYR A 86 -2.08 4.12 0.34
CA TYR A 86 -0.97 4.92 0.85
C TYR A 86 -1.24 5.46 2.26
N ILE A 87 -2.40 6.08 2.48
CA ILE A 87 -2.82 6.62 3.78
C ILE A 87 -2.82 5.53 4.84
N LEU A 88 -3.46 4.38 4.57
CA LEU A 88 -3.50 3.26 5.51
C LEU A 88 -2.10 2.74 5.88
N ASN A 89 -1.18 2.70 4.91
CA ASN A 89 0.22 2.33 5.18
C ASN A 89 0.89 3.37 6.08
N GLN A 90 0.75 4.66 5.79
CA GLN A 90 1.35 5.73 6.60
C GLN A 90 0.76 5.80 8.02
N VAL A 91 -0.55 5.55 8.16
CA VAL A 91 -1.24 5.40 9.45
C VAL A 91 -0.64 4.24 10.25
N GLN A 92 -0.38 3.10 9.59
CA GLN A 92 0.25 1.95 10.24
C GLN A 92 1.70 2.24 10.65
N LYS A 93 2.47 2.94 9.81
CA LYS A 93 3.82 3.40 10.18
C LYS A 93 3.81 4.33 11.37
N TYR A 94 2.85 5.26 11.41
CA TYR A 94 2.68 6.15 12.54
C TYR A 94 2.39 5.37 13.84
N ARG A 95 1.52 4.35 13.77
CA ARG A 95 1.27 3.43 14.92
C ARG A 95 2.52 2.67 15.37
N ASN A 96 3.40 2.33 14.44
CA ASN A 96 4.66 1.64 14.73
C ASN A 96 5.77 2.59 15.21
N ASN A 97 5.51 3.90 15.33
CA ASN A 97 6.51 4.94 15.59
C ASN A 97 7.61 5.03 14.52
N GLU A 98 7.30 4.66 13.27
CA GLU A 98 8.19 4.83 12.13
C GLU A 98 8.09 6.27 11.58
N PRO A 99 9.18 6.81 10.99
CA PRO A 99 9.17 8.17 10.48
C PRO A 99 8.26 8.31 9.26
N ILE A 100 7.24 9.17 9.37
CA ILE A 100 6.36 9.49 8.25
C ILE A 100 6.88 10.67 7.42
N HIS A 101 6.99 10.44 6.13
CA HIS A 101 7.40 11.43 5.12
C HIS A 101 6.84 11.02 3.75
N GLU A 102 6.82 11.95 2.81
CA GLU A 102 6.42 11.68 1.43
C GLU A 102 7.43 10.74 0.75
N ILE A 103 6.96 9.56 0.37
CA ILE A 103 7.71 8.64 -0.50
C ILE A 103 7.25 8.91 -1.92
N LYS A 104 8.06 9.56 -2.76
CA LYS A 104 7.64 9.94 -4.12
C LYS A 104 7.45 8.72 -5.02
N LEU A 105 6.52 8.82 -5.98
CA LEU A 105 6.36 7.81 -7.02
C LEU A 105 7.54 7.86 -7.99
N GLY A 106 7.93 6.69 -8.51
CA GLY A 106 8.98 6.60 -9.52
C GLY A 106 8.59 7.33 -10.80
N LYS A 107 9.40 8.31 -11.22
CA LYS A 107 9.26 9.00 -12.50
C LYS A 107 10.26 8.47 -13.52
N LYS A 108 9.89 8.49 -14.80
CA LYS A 108 10.85 8.22 -15.88
C LYS A 108 11.85 9.37 -15.99
N SER A 109 13.03 9.09 -16.55
CA SER A 109 14.01 10.15 -16.86
C SER A 109 13.46 11.14 -17.88
N PHE A 110 14.03 12.34 -17.93
CA PHE A 110 13.68 13.38 -18.90
C PHE A 110 13.66 12.85 -20.35
N PHE A 111 14.69 12.08 -20.73
CA PHE A 111 14.80 11.46 -22.06
C PHE A 111 13.88 10.23 -22.27
N GLY A 112 12.94 9.97 -21.37
CA GLY A 112 12.01 8.85 -21.44
C GLY A 112 12.51 7.57 -20.74
N GLY A 113 11.75 6.48 -20.89
CA GLY A 113 12.14 5.17 -20.39
C GLY A 113 13.27 4.54 -21.21
N GLU A 114 13.93 3.52 -20.65
CA GLU A 114 15.11 2.85 -21.22
C GLU A 114 14.98 2.56 -22.73
N ARG A 115 13.89 1.88 -23.15
CA ARG A 115 13.67 1.49 -24.56
C ARG A 115 13.53 2.69 -25.51
N LYS A 116 12.93 3.79 -25.05
CA LYS A 116 12.68 4.99 -25.89
C LYS A 116 13.80 6.02 -25.82
N ARG A 117 14.76 5.83 -24.89
CA ARG A 117 15.78 6.84 -24.57
C ARG A 117 16.65 7.20 -25.77
N LYS A 118 17.18 6.19 -26.48
CA LYS A 118 18.07 6.41 -27.64
C LYS A 118 17.40 7.28 -28.72
N ALA A 119 16.17 6.95 -29.09
CA ALA A 119 15.42 7.68 -30.11
C ALA A 119 15.10 9.10 -29.66
N PHE A 120 14.63 9.28 -28.42
CA PHE A 120 14.28 10.59 -27.89
C PHE A 120 15.52 11.49 -27.75
N THR A 121 16.64 10.97 -27.24
CA THR A 121 17.89 11.72 -27.14
C THR A 121 18.42 12.13 -28.51
N ALA A 122 18.33 11.27 -29.53
CA ALA A 122 18.74 11.63 -30.88
C ALA A 122 17.87 12.76 -31.46
N LYS A 123 16.54 12.67 -31.30
CA LYS A 123 15.60 13.71 -31.72
C LYS A 123 15.88 15.04 -31.01
N TRP A 124 16.00 15.02 -29.69
CA TRP A 124 16.29 16.21 -28.89
C TRP A 124 17.63 16.86 -29.28
N LYS A 125 18.68 16.06 -29.53
CA LYS A 125 19.97 16.59 -30.00
C LYS A 125 19.87 17.21 -31.40
N ALA A 126 19.04 16.67 -32.29
CA ALA A 126 18.85 17.25 -33.63
C ALA A 126 18.11 18.59 -33.58
N GLU A 127 17.10 18.71 -32.70
CA GLU A 127 16.32 19.94 -32.51
C GLU A 127 17.16 21.08 -31.90
N ASN A 128 18.01 20.78 -30.92
CA ASN A 128 18.81 21.78 -30.20
C ASN A 128 20.18 22.08 -30.83
N LYS A 129 20.48 21.53 -32.02
CA LYS A 129 21.73 21.80 -32.76
C LYS A 129 21.61 23.00 -33.72
N GLN A 130 20.43 23.63 -33.78
CA GLN A 130 20.23 24.93 -34.42
C GLN A 130 21.03 26.02 -33.70
#